data_AF-X0X1C8-F1
#
_entry.id   AF-X0X1C8-F1
#
_cell.length_a   1.000
_cell.length_b   1.000
_cell.length_c   1.000
_cell.angle_alpha   90.00
_cell.angle_beta   90.00
_cell.angle_gamma   90.00
#
_symmetry.space_group_name_H-M   'P 1'
#
loop_
_entity.id
_entity.type
_entity.pdbx_description
1 polymer ?
#
loop_
_entity_poly.entity_id
_entity_poly.type
_entity_poly.pdbx_seq_one_letter_code
_entity_poly.pdbx_strand_id
1 'polypeptide(L)'
;QRWIEQVGAPYNTPLVAGVPALAEPAIEPYRSAGQLRGVVAGVGGAAALERLGPGKGSAGRMIPAVRNGAWAAAGLIVLANLAGMLGLRRRAQAA
;
A
#
# COMPACT_ATOMS: atom_id res chain seq x y z
N GLN A 1 5.17 5.91 22.56
CA GLN A 1 5.28 4.43 22.54
C GLN A 1 3.88 3.86 22.41
N ARG A 2 3.67 2.87 21.54
CA ARG A 2 2.36 2.22 21.37
C ARG A 2 2.47 0.86 22.03
N TRP A 3 1.70 0.63 23.08
CA TRP A 3 1.57 -0.68 23.70
C TRP A 3 0.74 -1.60 22.78
N ILE A 4 1.07 -2.88 22.76
CA ILE A 4 0.27 -3.89 22.07
C ILE A 4 -1.00 -4.10 22.92
N GLU A 5 -2.17 -3.73 22.38
CA GLU A 5 -3.43 -3.79 23.13
C GLU A 5 -3.98 -5.22 23.23
N GLN A 6 -3.54 -6.14 22.36
CA GLN A 6 -3.94 -7.53 22.39
C GLN A 6 -2.74 -8.45 22.05
N VAL A 7 -2.46 -9.43 22.92
CA VAL A 7 -1.29 -10.33 22.79
C VAL A 7 -1.60 -11.57 21.93
N GLY A 8 -2.88 -11.87 21.69
CA GLY A 8 -3.32 -12.98 20.85
C GLY A 8 -4.83 -13.24 20.91
N ALA A 9 -5.29 -14.26 20.18
CA ALA A 9 -6.68 -14.72 20.24
C ALA A 9 -6.88 -15.63 21.47
N PRO A 10 -7.88 -15.39 22.34
CA PRO A 10 -8.06 -16.17 23.58
C PRO A 10 -8.27 -17.67 23.37
N TYR A 11 -8.76 -18.08 22.19
CA TYR A 11 -9.23 -19.44 21.92
C TYR A 11 -8.43 -20.17 20.84
N ASN A 12 -7.22 -19.70 20.49
CA ASN A 12 -6.41 -20.22 19.38
C ASN A 12 -7.16 -20.31 18.03
N THR A 13 -8.27 -19.57 17.90
CA THR A 13 -9.10 -19.53 16.70
C THR A 13 -8.47 -18.56 15.71
N PRO A 14 -8.28 -18.96 14.44
CA PRO A 14 -7.81 -18.05 13.41
C PRO A 14 -8.77 -16.87 13.22
N LEU A 15 -8.25 -15.65 13.39
CA LEU A 15 -9.02 -14.41 13.21
C LEU A 15 -8.61 -13.68 11.93
N VAL A 16 -9.58 -13.03 11.28
CA VAL A 16 -9.37 -12.14 10.14
C VAL A 16 -10.04 -10.81 10.47
N ALA A 17 -9.38 -9.69 10.15
CA ALA A 17 -9.93 -8.36 10.39
C ALA A 17 -10.39 -7.72 9.08
N GLY A 18 -11.64 -7.24 9.05
CA GLY A 18 -12.13 -6.33 8.01
C GLY A 18 -12.08 -4.90 8.54
N VAL A 19 -11.27 -4.04 7.94
CA VAL A 19 -11.07 -2.66 8.44
C VAL A 19 -11.07 -1.64 7.31
N PRO A 20 -11.40 -0.36 7.59
CA PRO A 20 -11.22 0.71 6.62
C PRO A 20 -9.77 0.83 6.17
N ALA A 21 -9.54 1.29 4.94
CA ALA A 21 -8.20 1.46 4.38
C ALA A 21 -7.27 2.30 5.29
N LEU A 22 -7.82 3.33 5.95
CA LEU A 22 -7.06 4.19 6.85
C LEU A 22 -6.53 3.47 8.09
N ALA A 23 -7.23 2.42 8.53
CA ALA A 23 -6.86 1.65 9.71
C ALA A 23 -5.86 0.52 9.38
N GLU A 24 -5.72 0.13 8.11
CA GLU A 24 -4.85 -0.97 7.67
C GLU A 24 -3.42 -0.89 8.23
N PRO A 25 -2.72 0.27 8.20
CA PRO A 25 -1.36 0.37 8.75
C PRO A 25 -1.29 0.15 10.26
N ALA A 26 -2.37 0.49 11.00
CA ALA A 26 -2.44 0.28 12.43
C ALA A 26 -2.69 -1.20 12.80
N ILE A 27 -3.28 -1.97 11.87
CA ILE A 27 -3.61 -3.38 12.07
C ILE A 27 -2.49 -4.32 11.60
N GLU A 28 -1.68 -3.90 10.63
CA GLU A 28 -0.60 -4.69 10.05
C GLU A 28 0.35 -5.36 11.08
N PRO A 29 0.74 -4.71 12.21
CA PRO A 29 1.55 -5.37 13.24
C PRO A 29 0.90 -6.62 13.84
N TYR A 30 -0.43 -6.64 13.99
CA TYR A 30 -1.15 -7.80 14.51
C TYR A 30 -1.19 -8.94 13.50
N ARG A 31 -1.19 -8.62 12.20
CA ARG A 31 -1.07 -9.62 11.11
C ARG A 31 0.34 -10.19 11.04
N SER A 32 1.36 -9.35 11.07
CA SER A 32 2.76 -9.81 10.97
C SER A 32 3.22 -10.58 12.21
N ALA A 33 2.66 -10.27 13.39
CA ALA A 33 2.85 -11.05 14.62
C ALA A 33 2.06 -12.37 14.67
N GLY A 34 1.30 -12.72 13.62
CA GLY A 34 0.52 -13.96 13.54
C GLY A 34 -0.76 -13.98 14.38
N GLN A 35 -1.13 -12.87 15.02
CA GLN A 35 -2.37 -12.77 15.79
C GLN A 35 -3.61 -12.67 14.89
N LEU A 36 -3.45 -12.11 13.69
CA LEU A 36 -4.43 -12.13 12.61
C LEU A 36 -3.91 -12.98 11.46
N ARG A 37 -4.74 -13.91 10.99
CA ARG A 37 -4.47 -14.72 9.79
C ARG A 37 -4.53 -13.90 8.51
N GLY A 38 -5.30 -12.82 8.50
CA GLY A 38 -5.44 -11.95 7.35
C GLY A 38 -6.12 -10.62 7.70
N VAL A 39 -5.96 -9.65 6.81
CA VAL A 39 -6.61 -8.35 6.90
C VAL A 39 -7.24 -8.06 5.54
N VAL A 40 -8.51 -7.67 5.53
CA VAL A 40 -9.25 -7.23 4.35
C VAL A 40 -9.45 -5.72 4.49
N ALA A 41 -8.70 -4.94 3.72
CA ALA A 41 -8.76 -3.49 3.74
C ALA A 41 -8.40 -2.89 2.39
N GLY A 42 -8.85 -1.65 2.17
CA GLY A 42 -8.49 -0.84 1.01
C GLY A 42 -8.73 -1.49 -0.36
N VAL A 43 -7.94 -1.05 -1.34
CA VAL A 43 -8.05 -1.49 -2.74
C VAL A 43 -7.68 -2.96 -2.89
N GLY A 44 -6.72 -3.46 -2.09
CA GLY A 44 -6.33 -4.86 -2.07
C GLY A 44 -7.48 -5.78 -1.64
N GLY A 45 -8.14 -5.45 -0.53
CA GLY A 45 -9.31 -6.17 -0.04
C GLY A 45 -10.50 -6.10 -1.01
N ALA A 46 -10.77 -4.93 -1.57
CA ALA A 46 -11.81 -4.76 -2.59
C ALA A 46 -11.54 -5.61 -3.84
N ALA A 47 -10.29 -5.65 -4.33
CA ALA A 47 -9.91 -6.48 -5.45
C ALA A 47 -10.01 -7.98 -5.16
N ALA A 48 -9.74 -8.42 -3.92
CA ALA A 48 -9.94 -9.80 -3.50
C ALA A 48 -11.43 -10.16 -3.49
N LEU A 49 -12.29 -9.27 -3.02
CA LEU A 49 -13.75 -9.47 -3.03
C LEU A 49 -14.30 -9.54 -4.46
N GLU A 50 -13.84 -8.66 -5.37
CA GLU A 50 -14.20 -8.70 -6.80
C GLU A 50 -13.84 -10.03 -7.46
N ARG A 51 -12.74 -10.69 -7.04
CA ARG A 51 -12.34 -12.01 -7.56
C ARG A 51 -13.20 -13.15 -7.06
N LEU A 52 -13.76 -13.04 -5.85
CA LEU A 52 -14.59 -14.06 -5.23
C LEU A 52 -16.07 -13.96 -5.66
N GLY A 53 -16.50 -12.77 -6.11
CA GLY A 53 -17.84 -12.54 -6.63
C GLY A 53 -17.93 -12.62 -8.17
N PRO A 54 -19.14 -12.63 -8.74
CA PRO A 54 -19.35 -12.60 -10.19
C PRO A 54 -19.04 -11.23 -10.84
N GLY A 55 -18.64 -10.23 -10.05
CA GLY A 55 -18.49 -8.84 -10.50
C GLY A 55 -17.05 -8.46 -10.83
N LYS A 56 -16.78 -8.12 -12.09
CA LYS A 56 -15.56 -7.40 -12.47
C LYS A 56 -15.69 -5.94 -12.04
N GLY A 57 -15.05 -5.54 -10.95
CA GLY A 57 -15.01 -4.14 -10.54
C GLY A 57 -13.76 -3.40 -11.02
N SER A 58 -13.49 -2.25 -10.41
CA SER A 58 -12.37 -1.36 -10.76
C SER A 58 -11.16 -1.56 -9.84
N ALA A 59 -11.32 -2.17 -8.66
CA ALA A 59 -10.26 -2.31 -7.68
C ALA A 59 -9.10 -3.14 -8.23
N GLY A 60 -9.40 -4.22 -8.96
CA GLY A 60 -8.37 -5.02 -9.64
C GLY A 60 -7.49 -4.25 -10.63
N ARG A 61 -8.05 -3.23 -11.31
CA ARG A 61 -7.30 -2.35 -12.24
C ARG A 61 -6.57 -1.22 -11.52
N MET A 62 -7.05 -0.82 -10.35
CA MET A 62 -6.47 0.29 -9.59
C MET A 62 -5.12 -0.08 -8.97
N ILE A 63 -4.92 -1.34 -8.56
CA ILE A 63 -3.64 -1.83 -8.01
C ILE A 63 -2.46 -1.59 -8.97
N PRO A 64 -2.48 -2.07 -10.24
CA PRO A 64 -1.37 -1.80 -11.16
C PRO A 64 -1.24 -0.31 -11.52
N ALA A 65 -2.34 0.44 -11.54
CA ALA A 65 -2.30 1.89 -11.83
C ALA A 65 -1.52 2.68 -10.76
N VAL A 66 -1.82 2.45 -9.48
CA VAL A 66 -1.10 3.10 -8.36
C VAL A 66 0.38 2.72 -8.39
N ARG A 67 0.69 1.44 -8.62
CA ARG A 67 2.07 0.95 -8.72
C ARG A 67 2.83 1.62 -9.86
N ASN A 68 2.23 1.70 -11.05
CA ASN A 68 2.87 2.31 -12.20
C ASN A 68 3.07 3.82 -12.02
N GLY A 69 2.11 4.50 -11.37
CA GLY A 69 2.25 5.92 -11.00
C GLY A 69 3.44 6.15 -10.06
N ALA A 70 3.61 5.30 -9.04
CA ALA A 70 4.75 5.38 -8.13
C ALA A 70 6.10 5.19 -8.86
N TRP A 71 6.18 4.22 -9.77
CA TRP A 71 7.38 4.01 -10.60
C TRP A 71 7.66 5.17 -11.54
N ALA A 72 6.64 5.74 -12.18
CA ALA A 72 6.79 6.91 -13.02
C ALA A 72 7.33 8.11 -12.22
N ALA A 73 6.78 8.36 -11.03
CA ALA A 73 7.27 9.41 -10.13
C ALA A 73 8.73 9.16 -9.69
N ALA A 74 9.07 7.94 -9.31
CA ALA A 74 10.44 7.57 -8.96
C ALA A 74 11.41 7.80 -10.12
N GLY A 75 11.02 7.41 -11.35
CA GLY A 75 11.79 7.65 -12.56
C GLY A 75 12.04 9.13 -12.82
N LEU A 76 11.00 9.97 -12.69
CA LEU A 76 11.13 11.42 -12.83
C LEU A 76 12.07 12.03 -11.77
N ILE A 77 12.00 11.56 -10.53
CA ILE A 77 12.91 12.00 -9.46
C ILE A 77 14.36 11.66 -9.82
N VAL A 78 14.63 10.43 -10.27
CA VAL A 78 15.98 10.00 -10.66
C VAL A 78 16.49 10.85 -11.83
N LEU A 79 15.67 11.03 -12.88
CA LEU A 79 16.02 11.86 -14.03
C LEU A 79 16.30 13.32 -13.64
N ALA A 80 15.49 13.90 -12.76
CA ALA A 80 15.68 15.26 -12.26
C ALA A 80 17.00 15.42 -11.50
N ASN A 81 17.37 14.44 -10.68
CA ASN A 81 18.63 14.44 -9.95
C ASN A 81 19.83 14.30 -10.92
N LEU A 82 19.76 13.39 -11.89
CA LEU A 82 20.80 13.22 -12.91
C LEU A 82 20.99 14.49 -13.75
N ALA A 83 19.89 15.11 -14.20
CA ALA A 83 19.94 16.37 -14.95
C ALA A 83 20.54 17.52 -14.12
N GLY A 84 20.27 17.54 -12.81
CA GLY A 84 20.89 18.47 -11.88
C GLY A 84 22.40 18.26 -11.74
N MET A 85 22.85 17.01 -11.61
CA MET A 85 24.27 16.66 -11.52
C MET A 85 25.04 16.96 -12.82
N LEU A 86 24.42 16.73 -13.97
CA LEU A 86 24.99 17.02 -15.30
C LEU A 86 24.99 18.51 -15.66
N GLY A 87 24.55 19.39 -14.75
CA GLY A 87 24.61 20.84 -14.95
C GLY A 87 23.61 21.40 -15.98
N LEU A 88 22.70 20.56 -16.50
CA LEU A 88 21.65 20.96 -17.45
C LEU A 88 20.71 22.04 -16.88
N ARG A 89 20.66 22.16 -15.54
CA ARG A 89 19.90 23.20 -14.82
C ARG A 89 20.50 24.60 -14.92
N ARG A 90 21.82 24.78 -15.10
CA ARG A 90 22.46 26.11 -15.14
C ARG A 90 22.15 26.89 -16.42
N ARG A 91 21.86 26.20 -17.53
CA ARG A 91 21.48 26.85 -18.81
C ARG A 91 20.05 27.39 -18.83
N ALA A 92 19.14 26.81 -18.05
CA ALA A 92 17.73 27.22 -18.04
C ALA A 92 17.44 28.43 -17.12
N GLN A 93 18.38 28.83 -16.25
CA GLN A 93 18.25 30.01 -15.38
C GLN A 93 19.01 31.24 -15.91
N ALA A 94 19.78 31.08 -16.98
CA ALA A 94 20.59 32.14 -17.60
C ALA A 94 20.01 32.64 -18.94
N ALA A 95 18.80 32.19 -19.30
CA ALA A 95 18.00 32.64 -20.44
C ALA A 95 16.67 33.18 -19.93
#